data_AF-A0A9R0ZFW6-F1
#
_entry.id   AF-A0A9R0ZFW6-F1
#
_cell.length_a   1.000
_cell.length_b   1.000
_cell.length_c   1.000
_cell.angle_alpha   90.00
_cell.angle_beta   90.00
_cell.angle_gamma   90.00
#
_symmetry.space_group_name_H-M   'P 1'
#
loop_
_entity.id
_entity.type
_entity.pdbx_description
1 polymer ?
#
loop_
_entity_poly.entity_id
_entity_poly.type
_entity_poly.pdbx_seq_one_letter_code
_entity_poly.pdbx_strand_id
1 'polypeptide(L)'
;MVADEAAAYAVVEEEGIRARIMKKQQQRNTRILTREQNRAFRAMDGLPSKEEEGGGGADVTEGADKLVEAVRGVDAVVCATGFRRSFDPFAPWKVDNLGTVNLVEACRKAGVTRFVLVSSILVNGAAMGQLLNPAYIVLNLFGLVLVAKLQAEKYIRGSGINYTIVRPGGLTEQPPTGNIVMEPEDTLYEGSISRDQVAEVAVEALLCPEESSYKVVEIVTRADAPSRPLKDMFASIKQK
;
A
#
# COMPACT_ATOMS: atom_id res chain seq x y z
N MET A 1 -30.67 11.42 6.13
CA MET A 1 -30.00 10.20 6.59
C MET A 1 -29.54 9.48 5.34
N VAL A 2 -28.38 9.88 4.82
CA VAL A 2 -27.83 9.36 3.56
C VAL A 2 -27.22 8.00 3.91
N ALA A 3 -27.68 6.95 3.24
CA ALA A 3 -27.08 5.64 3.35
C ALA A 3 -25.64 5.74 2.82
N ASP A 4 -24.68 5.43 3.69
CA ASP A 4 -23.26 5.33 3.34
C ASP A 4 -23.11 4.18 2.34
N GLU A 5 -22.93 4.50 1.05
CA GLU A 5 -22.70 3.50 0.01
C GLU A 5 -21.41 2.74 0.36
N ALA A 6 -21.48 1.41 0.38
CA ALA A 6 -20.35 0.58 0.74
C ALA A 6 -19.23 0.71 -0.31
N ALA A 7 -18.12 1.34 0.07
CA ALA A 7 -16.97 1.49 -0.81
C ALA A 7 -16.27 0.15 -1.06
N ALA A 8 -16.06 -0.20 -2.33
CA ALA A 8 -15.31 -1.36 -2.77
C ALA A 8 -13.83 -0.99 -2.99
N TYR A 9 -12.92 -1.83 -2.51
CA TYR A 9 -11.48 -1.60 -2.61
C TYR A 9 -10.77 -2.81 -3.18
N ALA A 10 -9.84 -2.59 -4.12
CA ALA A 10 -8.92 -3.63 -4.58
C ALA A 10 -7.56 -3.49 -3.88
N VAL A 11 -6.99 -4.62 -3.43
CA VAL A 11 -5.63 -4.67 -2.86
C VAL A 11 -4.75 -5.54 -3.75
N VAL A 12 -3.63 -4.99 -4.23
CA VAL A 12 -2.69 -5.67 -5.13
C VAL A 12 -1.36 -5.91 -4.39
N GLU A 13 -0.80 -7.11 -4.51
CA GLU A 13 -0.28 -7.90 -3.37
C GLU A 13 1.05 -7.52 -2.69
N GLU A 14 0.97 -7.46 -1.35
CA GLU A 14 1.82 -8.22 -0.42
C GLU A 14 0.86 -9.03 0.50
N GLU A 15 1.01 -10.36 0.56
CA GLU A 15 0.01 -11.26 1.20
C GLU A 15 -0.27 -10.90 2.67
N GLY A 16 0.76 -10.48 3.40
CA GLY A 16 0.67 -10.12 4.81
C GLY A 16 -0.18 -8.87 5.05
N ILE A 17 0.03 -7.81 4.27
CA ILE A 17 -0.71 -6.55 4.32
C ILE A 17 -2.11 -6.76 3.76
N ARG A 18 -2.27 -7.51 2.66
CA ARG A 18 -3.58 -7.83 2.06
C ARG A 18 -4.50 -8.53 3.05
N ALA A 19 -4.04 -9.59 3.71
CA ALA A 19 -4.84 -10.33 4.69
C ALA A 19 -5.29 -9.44 5.86
N ARG A 20 -4.41 -8.52 6.30
CA ARG A 20 -4.67 -7.58 7.39
C ARG A 20 -5.66 -6.47 7.00
N ILE A 21 -5.55 -5.93 5.79
CA ILE A 21 -6.52 -4.99 5.24
C ILE A 21 -7.90 -5.65 5.17
N MET A 22 -7.99 -6.86 4.62
CA MET A 22 -9.25 -7.61 4.51
C MET A 22 -9.88 -7.87 5.90
N LYS A 23 -9.09 -8.32 6.88
CA LYS A 23 -9.56 -8.54 8.25
C LYS A 23 -10.09 -7.26 8.90
N LYS A 24 -9.37 -6.13 8.74
CA LYS A 24 -9.78 -4.84 9.32
C LYS A 24 -11.06 -4.28 8.66
N GLN A 25 -11.22 -4.46 7.35
CA GLN A 25 -12.45 -4.08 6.64
C GLN A 25 -13.65 -4.94 7.09
N GLN A 26 -13.47 -6.25 7.26
CA GLN A 26 -14.53 -7.14 7.74
C GLN A 26 -14.99 -6.79 9.16
N GLN A 27 -14.09 -6.33 10.03
CA GLN A 27 -14.41 -5.91 11.40
C GLN A 27 -15.10 -4.54 11.49
N ARG A 28 -15.00 -3.69 10.45
CA ARG A 28 -15.54 -2.32 10.42
C ARG A 28 -16.90 -2.18 9.71
N ASN A 29 -17.62 -3.28 9.46
CA ASN A 29 -19.00 -3.27 8.95
C ASN A 29 -19.19 -2.74 7.51
N THR A 30 -18.14 -2.76 6.67
CA THR A 30 -18.27 -2.58 5.22
C THR A 30 -18.78 -3.88 4.58
N ARG A 31 -19.93 -3.84 3.89
CA ARG A 31 -20.47 -4.98 3.14
C ARG A 31 -19.50 -5.35 2.02
N ILE A 32 -18.82 -6.48 2.18
CA ILE A 32 -18.03 -7.14 1.16
C ILE A 32 -18.93 -7.40 -0.07
N LEU A 33 -18.63 -6.76 -1.20
CA LEU A 33 -19.15 -7.16 -2.50
C LEU A 33 -18.43 -8.45 -2.94
N THR A 34 -18.84 -9.57 -2.37
CA THR A 34 -18.68 -10.89 -2.99
C THR A 34 -20.06 -11.52 -3.07
N ARG A 35 -20.77 -11.26 -4.17
CA ARG A 35 -22.12 -11.82 -4.36
C ARG A 35 -22.13 -13.29 -4.81
N GLU A 36 -20.98 -13.98 -4.88
CA GLU A 36 -20.95 -15.42 -5.21
C GLU A 36 -19.96 -16.31 -4.43
N GLN A 37 -19.19 -15.83 -3.45
CA GLN A 37 -18.19 -16.68 -2.74
C GLN A 37 -18.46 -16.90 -1.24
N ASN A 38 -19.70 -16.71 -0.80
CA ASN A 38 -20.12 -17.00 0.58
C ASN A 38 -20.47 -18.49 0.84
N ARG A 39 -19.76 -19.43 0.20
CA ARG A 39 -19.87 -20.86 0.55
C ARG A 39 -18.69 -21.41 1.35
N ALA A 40 -17.53 -20.75 1.35
CA ALA A 40 -16.33 -21.26 2.01
C ALA A 40 -16.11 -20.78 3.46
N PHE A 41 -16.65 -19.62 3.86
CA PHE A 41 -16.44 -19.07 5.21
C PHE A 41 -17.25 -19.77 6.33
N ARG A 42 -18.00 -20.85 6.00
CA ARG A 42 -18.66 -21.72 6.99
C ARG A 42 -17.86 -22.97 7.39
N ALA A 43 -16.64 -23.15 6.86
CA ALA A 43 -15.70 -24.13 7.38
C ALA A 43 -14.73 -23.40 8.33
N MET A 44 -15.00 -23.56 9.62
CA MET A 44 -14.39 -22.94 10.80
C MET A 44 -12.86 -22.95 10.83
N ASP A 45 -12.28 -22.11 11.71
CA ASP A 45 -11.30 -22.55 12.73
C ASP A 45 -10.59 -23.89 12.37
N GLY A 46 -9.63 -23.82 11.43
CA GLY A 46 -9.14 -25.00 10.71
C GLY A 46 -8.94 -24.73 9.22
N LEU A 47 -7.78 -24.16 8.88
CA LEU A 47 -7.33 -23.94 7.50
C LEU A 47 -7.34 -25.25 6.68
N PRO A 48 -8.11 -25.36 5.59
CA PRO A 48 -7.92 -26.42 4.62
C PRO A 48 -6.94 -26.00 3.52
N SER A 49 -6.31 -27.04 2.97
CA SER A 49 -5.37 -27.05 1.85
C SER A 49 -6.04 -26.81 0.49
N LYS A 50 -5.33 -26.05 -0.36
CA LYS A 50 -5.39 -25.97 -1.83
C LYS A 50 -6.68 -25.43 -2.50
N GLU A 51 -6.39 -24.53 -3.44
CA GLU A 51 -7.20 -24.08 -4.59
C GLU A 51 -8.43 -23.22 -4.27
N GLU A 52 -8.23 -21.90 -4.30
CA GLU A 52 -9.29 -20.96 -4.67
C GLU A 52 -9.03 -20.43 -6.08
N GLU A 53 -9.54 -21.18 -7.06
CA GLU A 53 -9.96 -20.63 -8.36
C GLU A 53 -11.16 -19.70 -8.13
N GLY A 54 -11.11 -18.49 -8.68
CA GLY A 54 -12.27 -17.59 -8.72
C GLY A 54 -12.01 -16.09 -8.79
N GLY A 55 -10.74 -15.65 -8.79
CA GLY A 55 -10.34 -14.33 -9.26
C GLY A 55 -9.10 -14.52 -10.12
N GLY A 56 -9.18 -14.24 -11.43
CA GLY A 56 -8.03 -14.38 -12.33
C GLY A 56 -6.84 -13.62 -11.75
N GLY A 57 -5.74 -14.33 -11.47
CA GLY A 57 -4.53 -13.70 -10.94
C GLY A 57 -4.06 -12.61 -11.89
N ALA A 58 -4.05 -11.37 -11.41
CA ALA A 58 -3.66 -10.21 -12.21
C ALA A 58 -2.17 -9.91 -11.95
N ASP A 59 -1.31 -10.22 -12.92
CA ASP A 59 0.11 -9.88 -12.85
C ASP A 59 0.30 -8.43 -13.34
N VAL A 60 0.79 -7.57 -12.43
CA VAL A 60 1.00 -6.15 -12.68
C VAL A 60 2.02 -5.88 -13.80
N THR A 61 2.85 -6.86 -14.16
CA THR A 61 3.86 -6.74 -15.21
C THR A 61 3.31 -6.96 -16.63
N GLU A 62 2.08 -7.46 -16.77
CA GLU A 62 1.48 -7.78 -18.07
C GLU A 62 0.76 -6.61 -18.76
N GLY A 63 0.86 -5.40 -18.20
CA GLY A 63 0.33 -4.18 -18.78
C GLY A 63 -1.06 -3.79 -18.27
N ALA A 64 -1.37 -2.50 -18.37
CA ALA A 64 -2.58 -1.90 -17.81
C ALA A 64 -3.89 -2.54 -18.33
N ASP A 65 -3.96 -2.95 -19.60
CA ASP A 65 -5.20 -3.48 -20.20
C ASP A 65 -5.70 -4.74 -19.51
N LYS A 66 -4.79 -5.62 -19.06
CA LYS A 66 -5.16 -6.83 -18.33
C LYS A 66 -5.59 -6.57 -16.89
N LEU A 67 -5.22 -5.40 -16.34
CA LEU A 67 -5.55 -5.01 -14.97
C LEU A 67 -6.89 -4.27 -14.89
N VAL A 68 -7.44 -3.78 -16.01
CA VAL A 68 -8.70 -3.02 -16.03
C VAL A 68 -9.85 -3.80 -15.40
N GLU A 69 -9.99 -5.08 -15.72
CA GLU A 69 -11.07 -5.92 -15.16
C GLU A 69 -10.87 -6.14 -13.65
N ALA A 70 -9.63 -6.20 -13.18
CA ALA A 70 -9.33 -6.39 -11.75
C ALA A 70 -9.65 -5.15 -10.89
N VAL A 71 -9.69 -3.96 -11.50
CA VAL A 71 -10.00 -2.69 -10.81
C VAL A 71 -11.34 -2.09 -11.25
N ARG A 72 -12.13 -2.80 -12.06
CA ARG A 72 -13.42 -2.28 -12.53
C ARG A 72 -14.43 -2.26 -11.39
N GLY A 73 -15.10 -1.13 -11.21
CA GLY A 73 -16.18 -0.97 -10.24
C GLY A 73 -15.74 -0.87 -8.78
N VAL A 74 -14.44 -0.64 -8.53
CA VAL A 74 -13.93 -0.29 -7.20
C VAL A 74 -13.80 1.22 -7.04
N ASP A 75 -13.93 1.71 -5.82
CA ASP A 75 -13.82 3.14 -5.49
C ASP A 75 -12.36 3.56 -5.30
N ALA A 76 -11.53 2.64 -4.82
CA ALA A 76 -10.09 2.87 -4.68
C ALA A 76 -9.25 1.60 -4.85
N VAL A 77 -7.97 1.80 -5.14
CA VAL A 77 -6.95 0.75 -5.19
C VAL A 77 -5.89 0.99 -4.11
N VAL A 78 -5.55 -0.05 -3.36
CA VAL A 78 -4.34 -0.10 -2.51
C VAL A 78 -3.29 -0.96 -3.21
N CYS A 79 -2.24 -0.32 -3.68
CA CYS A 79 -1.07 -0.98 -4.22
C CYS A 79 -0.07 -1.25 -3.10
N ALA A 80 0.06 -2.51 -2.71
CA ALA A 80 1.06 -2.99 -1.77
C ALA A 80 2.08 -3.93 -2.45
N THR A 81 2.21 -3.83 -3.78
CA THR A 81 3.11 -4.71 -4.54
C THR A 81 4.56 -4.53 -4.14
N GLY A 82 5.27 -5.65 -4.05
CA GLY A 82 6.73 -5.68 -3.94
C GLY A 82 7.29 -6.81 -4.77
N PHE A 83 8.40 -6.57 -5.46
CA PHE A 83 9.06 -7.64 -6.20
C PHE A 83 9.45 -8.79 -5.25
N ARG A 84 9.26 -10.02 -5.72
CA ARG A 84 9.81 -11.20 -5.04
C ARG A 84 11.28 -11.32 -5.41
N ARG A 85 12.14 -11.60 -4.41
CA ARG A 85 13.57 -11.82 -4.65
C ARG A 85 13.75 -12.90 -5.72
N SER A 86 14.45 -12.53 -6.77
CA SER A 86 14.74 -13.40 -7.91
C SER A 86 16.11 -13.06 -8.46
N PHE A 87 16.59 -13.90 -9.37
CA PHE A 87 17.84 -13.63 -10.10
C PHE A 87 17.67 -12.61 -11.24
N ASP A 88 16.47 -12.08 -11.47
CA ASP A 88 16.24 -11.01 -12.43
C ASP A 88 16.57 -9.65 -11.79
N PRO A 89 17.68 -8.99 -12.18
CA PRO A 89 18.06 -7.70 -11.60
C PRO A 89 17.05 -6.58 -11.95
N PHE A 90 16.18 -6.80 -12.95
CA PHE A 90 15.15 -5.85 -13.34
C PHE A 90 13.80 -6.13 -12.67
N ALA A 91 13.67 -7.17 -11.85
CA ALA A 91 12.43 -7.48 -11.15
C ALA A 91 11.86 -6.28 -10.34
N PRO A 92 12.67 -5.51 -9.59
CA PRO A 92 12.16 -4.32 -8.90
C PRO A 92 11.62 -3.26 -9.87
N TRP A 93 12.31 -3.04 -11.00
CA TRP A 93 11.83 -2.07 -12.00
C TRP A 93 10.53 -2.54 -12.67
N LYS A 94 10.42 -3.82 -13.00
CA LYS A 94 9.20 -4.38 -13.61
C LYS A 94 8.01 -4.35 -12.67
N VAL A 95 8.21 -4.71 -11.40
CA VAL A 95 7.12 -4.83 -10.43
C VAL A 95 6.84 -3.49 -9.75
N ASP A 96 7.81 -2.93 -9.03
CA ASP A 96 7.59 -1.76 -8.18
C ASP A 96 7.42 -0.46 -8.99
N ASN A 97 8.03 -0.36 -10.18
CA ASN A 97 7.82 0.78 -11.07
C ASN A 97 6.75 0.51 -12.13
N LEU A 98 7.05 -0.32 -13.14
CA LEU A 98 6.14 -0.53 -14.27
C LEU A 98 4.80 -1.14 -13.84
N GLY A 99 4.81 -2.05 -12.86
CA GLY A 99 3.58 -2.61 -12.30
C GLY A 99 2.69 -1.57 -11.63
N THR A 100 3.28 -0.66 -10.85
CA THR A 100 2.56 0.48 -10.27
C THR A 100 2.02 1.42 -11.35
N VAL A 101 2.82 1.73 -12.37
CA VAL A 101 2.39 2.53 -13.54
C VAL A 101 1.19 1.88 -14.23
N ASN A 102 1.26 0.57 -14.47
CA ASN A 102 0.19 -0.19 -15.11
C ASN A 102 -1.10 -0.15 -14.28
N LEU A 103 -1.01 -0.25 -12.95
CA LEU A 103 -2.17 -0.14 -12.06
C LEU A 103 -2.82 1.24 -12.10
N VAL A 104 -2.03 2.31 -12.09
CA VAL A 104 -2.55 3.69 -12.20
C VAL A 104 -3.25 3.90 -13.54
N GLU A 105 -2.66 3.40 -14.63
CA GLU A 105 -3.28 3.47 -15.95
C GLU A 105 -4.55 2.62 -16.06
N ALA A 106 -4.59 1.46 -15.40
CA ALA A 106 -5.79 0.65 -15.30
C ALA A 106 -6.89 1.37 -14.50
N CYS A 107 -6.55 2.02 -13.39
CA CYS A 107 -7.46 2.86 -12.61
C CYS A 107 -8.06 3.96 -13.49
N ARG A 108 -7.21 4.67 -14.26
CA ARG A 108 -7.64 5.72 -15.20
C ARG A 108 -8.61 5.20 -16.24
N LYS A 109 -8.34 4.03 -16.83
CA LYS A 109 -9.22 3.37 -17.82
C LYS A 109 -10.54 2.89 -17.21
N ALA A 110 -10.52 2.45 -15.96
CA ALA A 110 -11.69 1.94 -15.24
C ALA A 110 -12.50 3.04 -14.53
N GLY A 111 -12.02 4.28 -14.50
CA GLY A 111 -12.66 5.39 -13.79
C GLY A 111 -12.41 5.41 -12.28
N VAL A 112 -11.45 4.64 -11.77
CA VAL A 112 -11.05 4.65 -10.35
C VAL A 112 -10.21 5.90 -10.09
N THR A 113 -10.63 6.70 -9.10
CA THR A 113 -10.01 8.01 -8.85
C THR A 113 -9.08 8.04 -7.65
N ARG A 114 -9.19 7.06 -6.74
CA ARG A 114 -8.44 6.99 -5.48
C ARG A 114 -7.40 5.88 -5.48
N PHE A 115 -6.17 6.20 -5.09
CA PHE A 115 -5.04 5.26 -5.12
C PHE A 115 -4.14 5.39 -3.89
N VAL A 116 -3.86 4.29 -3.19
CA VAL A 116 -2.93 4.28 -2.06
C VAL A 116 -1.74 3.41 -2.42
N LEU A 117 -0.52 3.95 -2.36
CA LEU A 117 0.71 3.20 -2.59
C LEU A 117 1.43 2.94 -1.27
N VAL A 118 1.80 1.68 -1.01
CA VAL A 118 2.79 1.32 0.01
C VAL A 118 4.18 1.31 -0.62
N SER A 119 4.96 2.34 -0.32
CA SER A 119 6.31 2.55 -0.80
C SER A 119 7.33 2.18 0.29
N SER A 120 8.34 3.03 0.55
CA SER A 120 9.33 2.85 1.61
C SER A 120 9.95 4.19 1.99
N ILE A 121 10.38 4.36 3.24
CA ILE A 121 11.33 5.44 3.56
C ILE A 121 12.62 5.27 2.75
N LEU A 122 13.48 6.28 2.73
CA LEU A 122 14.76 6.26 2.00
C LEU A 122 14.65 6.10 0.47
N VAL A 123 13.45 6.10 -0.13
CA VAL A 123 13.31 6.15 -1.60
C VAL A 123 14.04 7.35 -2.21
N ASN A 124 14.05 8.49 -1.51
CA ASN A 124 14.83 9.67 -1.85
C ASN A 124 16.17 9.79 -1.09
N GLY A 125 16.68 8.66 -0.56
CA GLY A 125 17.83 8.62 0.34
C GLY A 125 19.09 9.29 -0.24
N ALA A 126 19.32 9.17 -1.55
CA ALA A 126 20.44 9.86 -2.21
C ALA A 126 20.37 11.39 -2.05
N ALA A 127 19.20 11.99 -2.27
CA ALA A 127 19.00 13.44 -2.10
C ALA A 127 19.05 13.86 -0.63
N MET A 128 18.71 12.95 0.29
CA MET A 128 18.81 13.15 1.74
C MET A 128 20.22 12.93 2.31
N GLY A 129 21.24 12.66 1.48
CA GLY A 129 22.59 12.36 1.94
C GLY A 129 22.76 10.99 2.62
N GLN A 130 21.81 10.07 2.42
CA GLN A 130 21.76 8.74 3.03
C GLN A 130 22.42 7.65 2.17
N LEU A 131 23.33 8.01 1.25
CA LEU A 131 24.02 7.03 0.39
C LEU A 131 24.83 5.99 1.18
N LEU A 132 25.34 6.37 2.36
CA LEU A 132 26.09 5.48 3.26
C LEU A 132 25.21 4.83 4.33
N ASN A 133 23.90 5.06 4.32
CA ASN A 133 22.99 4.43 5.26
C ASN A 133 22.92 2.91 4.97
N PRO A 134 23.18 2.03 5.96
CA PRO A 134 23.18 0.59 5.74
C PRO A 134 21.87 0.06 5.15
N ALA A 135 20.71 0.60 5.58
CA ALA A 135 19.42 0.19 5.05
C ALA A 135 19.27 0.61 3.57
N TYR A 136 19.69 1.82 3.21
CA TYR A 136 19.68 2.30 1.82
C TYR A 136 20.53 1.41 0.91
N ILE A 137 21.74 1.05 1.37
CA ILE A 137 22.66 0.17 0.63
C ILE A 137 22.04 -1.22 0.46
N VAL A 138 21.57 -1.83 1.55
CA VAL A 138 21.01 -3.20 1.54
C VAL A 138 19.77 -3.29 0.65
N LEU A 139 18.87 -2.31 0.72
CA LEU A 139 17.66 -2.29 -0.09
C LEU A 139 18.00 -2.14 -1.59
N ASN A 140 18.97 -1.30 -1.93
CA ASN A 140 19.38 -1.12 -3.32
C ASN A 140 20.30 -2.21 -3.89
N LEU A 141 20.85 -3.09 -3.05
CA LEU A 141 21.74 -4.18 -3.47
C LEU A 141 21.07 -5.15 -4.46
N PHE A 142 19.74 -5.29 -4.38
CA PHE A 142 18.95 -6.19 -5.21
C PHE A 142 18.14 -5.43 -6.26
N GLY A 143 18.83 -4.81 -7.23
CA GLY A 143 18.17 -4.21 -8.41
C GLY A 143 17.59 -2.82 -8.20
N LEU A 144 18.18 -2.02 -7.29
CA LEU A 144 17.83 -0.60 -7.09
C LEU A 144 16.34 -0.36 -6.78
N VAL A 145 15.72 -1.19 -5.93
CA VAL A 145 14.29 -1.12 -5.61
C VAL A 145 13.84 0.26 -5.13
N LEU A 146 14.66 0.98 -4.35
CA LEU A 146 14.31 2.32 -3.86
C LEU A 146 14.24 3.32 -5.01
N VAL A 147 15.09 3.17 -6.02
CA VAL A 147 15.03 3.97 -7.26
C VAL A 147 13.78 3.63 -8.07
N ALA A 148 13.43 2.35 -8.18
CA ALA A 148 12.21 1.92 -8.86
C ALA A 148 10.95 2.49 -8.18
N LYS A 149 10.83 2.36 -6.86
CA LYS A 149 9.72 2.94 -6.08
C LYS A 149 9.67 4.46 -6.20
N LEU A 150 10.81 5.16 -6.12
CA LEU A 150 10.84 6.61 -6.31
C LEU A 150 10.34 7.02 -7.69
N GLN A 151 10.67 6.25 -8.74
CA GLN A 151 10.17 6.52 -10.08
C GLN A 151 8.65 6.30 -10.19
N ALA A 152 8.12 5.27 -9.55
CA ALA A 152 6.69 5.02 -9.45
C ALA A 152 5.96 6.18 -8.74
N GLU A 153 6.53 6.68 -7.63
CA GLU A 153 5.98 7.83 -6.90
C GLU A 153 5.93 9.09 -7.78
N LYS A 154 7.01 9.38 -8.52
CA LYS A 154 7.03 10.52 -9.46
C LYS A 154 5.95 10.40 -10.52
N TYR A 155 5.73 9.19 -11.04
CA TYR A 155 4.68 8.93 -12.02
C TYR A 155 3.28 9.16 -11.43
N ILE A 156 3.00 8.61 -10.24
CA ILE A 156 1.71 8.82 -9.54
C ILE A 156 1.47 10.31 -9.30
N ARG A 157 2.49 11.06 -8.87
CA ARG A 157 2.37 12.51 -8.64
C ARG A 157 2.06 13.26 -9.93
N GLY A 158 2.62 12.83 -11.04
CA GLY A 158 2.38 13.42 -12.36
C GLY A 158 1.07 12.98 -13.04
N SER A 159 0.45 11.88 -12.60
CA SER A 159 -0.74 11.32 -13.26
C SER A 159 -2.04 12.05 -12.90
N GLY A 160 -2.04 12.81 -11.79
CA GLY A 160 -3.21 13.54 -11.28
C GLY A 160 -4.23 12.67 -10.53
N ILE A 161 -4.01 11.34 -10.43
CA ILE A 161 -4.86 10.45 -9.62
C ILE A 161 -4.83 10.90 -8.16
N ASN A 162 -5.96 10.82 -7.45
CA ASN A 162 -6.01 11.17 -6.04
C ASN A 162 -5.23 10.13 -5.23
N TYR A 163 -3.97 10.42 -4.94
CA TYR A 163 -3.06 9.46 -4.33
C TYR A 163 -2.89 9.67 -2.81
N THR A 164 -2.48 8.62 -2.12
CA THR A 164 -1.72 8.70 -0.87
C THR A 164 -0.54 7.75 -0.96
N ILE A 165 0.67 8.25 -0.73
CA ILE A 165 1.89 7.43 -0.71
C ILE A 165 2.29 7.26 0.75
N VAL A 166 2.27 6.01 1.21
CA VAL A 166 2.70 5.61 2.56
C VAL A 166 4.09 5.02 2.45
N ARG A 167 5.08 5.66 3.06
CA ARG A 167 6.49 5.24 3.09
C ARG A 167 6.82 4.64 4.47
N PRO A 168 6.64 3.33 4.68
CA PRO A 168 6.99 2.69 5.93
C PRO A 168 8.50 2.54 6.12
N GLY A 169 8.92 2.50 7.39
CA GLY A 169 10.21 1.98 7.83
C GLY A 169 10.37 0.48 7.62
N GLY A 170 11.37 -0.12 8.27
CA GLY A 170 11.62 -1.56 8.19
C GLY A 170 10.41 -2.38 8.66
N LEU A 171 9.89 -3.24 7.79
CA LEU A 171 8.70 -4.03 8.07
C LEU A 171 8.99 -5.17 9.06
N THR A 172 8.09 -5.38 10.02
CA THR A 172 8.15 -6.51 10.97
C THR A 172 6.88 -7.34 10.91
N GLU A 173 6.99 -8.63 11.25
CA GLU A 173 5.83 -9.54 11.45
C GLU A 173 5.31 -9.53 12.89
N GLN A 174 6.08 -8.97 13.81
CA GLN A 174 5.74 -8.95 15.22
C GLN A 174 4.57 -7.98 15.46
N PRO A 175 3.73 -8.25 16.49
CA PRO A 175 2.71 -7.31 16.91
C PRO A 175 3.29 -5.91 17.20
N PRO A 176 2.49 -4.84 17.05
CA PRO A 176 2.91 -3.49 17.39
C PRO A 176 3.47 -3.38 18.82
N THR A 177 4.67 -2.84 18.97
CA THR A 177 5.33 -2.63 20.28
C THR A 177 5.34 -1.16 20.72
N GLY A 178 4.61 -0.29 20.01
CA GLY A 178 4.55 1.15 20.27
C GLY A 178 3.52 1.83 19.36
N ASN A 179 3.49 3.16 19.42
CA ASN A 179 2.57 3.97 18.62
C ASN A 179 3.21 4.41 17.30
N ILE A 180 2.35 4.64 16.30
CA ILE A 180 2.76 5.13 14.99
C ILE A 180 3.24 6.57 15.13
N VAL A 181 4.39 6.85 14.53
CA VAL A 181 4.88 8.19 14.23
C VAL A 181 4.69 8.38 12.72
N MET A 182 4.03 9.47 12.34
CA MET A 182 3.80 9.84 10.94
C MET A 182 4.45 11.20 10.72
N GLU A 183 5.33 11.28 9.74
CA GLU A 183 6.07 12.49 9.40
C GLU A 183 5.90 12.84 7.91
N PRO A 184 6.18 14.10 7.51
CA PRO A 184 6.23 14.49 6.11
C PRO A 184 7.33 13.75 5.32
N GLU A 185 7.28 13.84 3.99
CA GLU A 185 8.29 13.21 3.15
C GLU A 185 9.72 13.71 3.41
N ASP A 186 10.67 12.78 3.31
CA ASP A 186 12.10 12.97 3.43
C ASP A 186 12.51 13.52 4.81
N THR A 187 11.95 12.92 5.87
CA THR A 187 12.24 13.29 7.27
C THR A 187 12.78 12.12 8.08
N LEU A 188 12.29 10.91 7.83
CA LEU A 188 12.71 9.69 8.50
C LEU A 188 13.76 8.95 7.67
N TYR A 189 14.83 8.53 8.34
CA TYR A 189 15.93 7.76 7.73
C TYR A 189 16.19 6.41 8.42
N GLU A 190 15.42 6.12 9.46
CA GLU A 190 15.49 4.87 10.24
C GLU A 190 14.16 4.60 10.95
N GLY A 191 14.05 3.40 11.53
CA GLY A 191 12.88 2.94 12.27
C GLY A 191 12.23 1.72 11.63
N SER A 192 11.37 1.06 12.41
CA SER A 192 10.63 -0.12 11.99
C SER A 192 9.14 0.03 12.29
N ILE A 193 8.31 -0.74 11.61
CA ILE A 193 6.86 -0.73 11.78
C ILE A 193 6.28 -2.11 11.47
N SER A 194 5.25 -2.53 12.20
CA SER A 194 4.60 -3.80 11.91
C SER A 194 3.73 -3.69 10.66
N ARG A 195 3.58 -4.80 9.94
CA ARG A 195 2.65 -4.87 8.80
C ARG A 195 1.20 -4.59 9.19
N ASP A 196 0.81 -4.86 10.45
CA ASP A 196 -0.50 -4.50 11.01
C ASP A 196 -0.71 -2.98 11.01
N GLN A 197 0.30 -2.23 11.45
CA GLN A 197 0.24 -0.77 11.49
C GLN A 197 0.26 -0.15 10.09
N VAL A 198 1.03 -0.72 9.16
CA VAL A 198 1.02 -0.28 7.74
C VAL A 198 -0.36 -0.49 7.12
N ALA A 199 -0.96 -1.67 7.33
CA ALA A 199 -2.32 -1.96 6.85
C ALA A 199 -3.35 -1.00 7.46
N GLU A 200 -3.21 -0.63 8.73
CA GLU A 200 -4.09 0.33 9.39
C GLU A 200 -3.99 1.72 8.79
N VAL A 201 -2.78 2.22 8.54
CA VAL A 201 -2.56 3.51 7.88
C VAL A 201 -3.11 3.51 6.45
N ALA A 202 -2.91 2.44 5.70
CA ALA A 202 -3.42 2.31 4.34
C ALA A 202 -4.97 2.30 4.30
N VAL A 203 -5.61 1.59 5.24
CA VAL A 203 -7.08 1.61 5.37
C VAL A 203 -7.57 2.98 5.79
N GLU A 204 -6.93 3.62 6.76
CA GLU A 204 -7.37 4.95 7.21
C GLU A 204 -7.21 6.00 6.10
N ALA A 205 -6.18 5.91 5.27
CA ALA A 205 -6.04 6.76 4.08
C ALA A 205 -7.25 6.65 3.12
N LEU A 206 -7.87 5.48 3.03
CA LEU A 206 -9.09 5.31 2.22
C LEU A 206 -10.31 5.99 2.86
N LEU A 207 -10.39 5.94 4.20
CA LEU A 207 -11.55 6.41 4.98
C LEU A 207 -11.52 7.92 5.25
N CYS A 208 -10.35 8.54 5.21
CA CYS A 208 -10.16 9.96 5.47
C CYS A 208 -9.55 10.67 4.24
N PRO A 209 -10.25 10.70 3.08
CA PRO A 209 -9.71 11.29 1.86
C PRO A 209 -9.46 12.79 2.01
N GLU A 210 -10.25 13.53 2.79
CA GLU A 210 -10.01 14.97 3.02
C GLU A 210 -8.62 15.23 3.62
N GLU A 211 -8.21 14.41 4.59
CA GLU A 211 -6.94 14.56 5.28
C GLU A 211 -5.77 13.88 4.57
N SER A 212 -6.00 12.91 3.70
CA SER A 212 -4.93 12.07 3.13
C SER A 212 -4.71 12.26 1.62
N SER A 213 -5.63 12.92 0.90
CA SER A 213 -5.50 13.15 -0.55
C SER A 213 -4.24 13.92 -0.91
N TYR A 214 -3.56 13.46 -1.96
CA TYR A 214 -2.32 14.01 -2.49
C TYR A 214 -1.19 14.13 -1.47
N LYS A 215 -1.15 13.22 -0.49
CA LYS A 215 -0.11 13.20 0.55
C LYS A 215 0.92 12.11 0.36
N VAL A 216 2.16 12.45 0.68
CA VAL A 216 3.23 11.51 1.00
C VAL A 216 3.48 11.57 2.51
N VAL A 217 3.47 10.40 3.16
CA VAL A 217 3.69 10.26 4.60
C VAL A 217 4.71 9.18 4.89
N GLU A 218 5.62 9.42 5.83
CA GLU A 218 6.59 8.45 6.32
C GLU A 218 6.13 7.91 7.68
N ILE A 219 6.14 6.58 7.85
CA ILE A 219 5.61 5.94 9.07
C ILE A 219 6.60 4.97 9.71
N VAL A 220 6.77 5.10 11.02
CA VAL A 220 7.55 4.20 11.88
C VAL A 220 6.85 4.00 13.22
N THR A 221 7.31 3.06 14.02
CA THR A 221 6.81 2.80 15.37
C THR A 221 7.84 3.25 16.40
N ARG A 222 7.39 3.96 17.44
CA ARG A 222 8.20 4.29 18.62
C ARG A 222 7.46 3.93 19.90
N ALA A 223 8.18 3.37 20.86
CA ALA A 223 7.60 2.92 22.13
C ALA A 223 7.09 4.07 23.00
N ASP A 224 7.73 5.24 22.90
CA ASP A 224 7.44 6.45 23.67
C ASP A 224 6.52 7.45 22.94
N ALA A 225 6.15 7.17 21.68
CA ALA A 225 5.26 8.05 20.92
C ALA A 225 3.86 8.08 21.56
N PRO A 226 3.19 9.24 21.62
CA PRO A 226 1.82 9.33 22.10
C PRO A 226 0.87 8.65 21.11
N SER A 227 -0.17 8.00 21.63
CA SER A 227 -1.26 7.50 20.79
C SER A 227 -2.05 8.69 20.25
N ARG A 228 -2.23 8.73 18.92
CA ARG A 228 -2.99 9.77 18.21
C ARG A 228 -3.87 9.12 17.15
N PRO A 229 -5.10 9.63 16.93
CA PRO A 229 -5.93 9.17 15.81
C PRO A 229 -5.21 9.38 14.48
N LEU A 230 -5.22 8.37 13.61
CA LEU A 230 -4.55 8.43 12.30
C LEU A 230 -5.09 9.57 11.41
N LYS A 231 -6.38 9.88 11.49
CA LYS A 231 -6.98 11.06 10.85
C LYS A 231 -6.27 12.36 11.23
N ASP A 232 -6.04 12.58 12.52
CA ASP A 232 -5.35 13.78 13.02
C ASP A 232 -3.88 13.79 12.60
N MET A 233 -3.25 12.62 12.55
CA MET A 233 -1.87 12.47 12.05
C MET A 233 -1.81 12.89 10.58
N PHE A 234 -2.69 12.36 9.72
CA PHE A 234 -2.80 12.79 8.33
C PHE A 234 -3.04 14.29 8.21
N ALA A 235 -3.98 14.85 8.97
CA ALA A 235 -4.29 16.28 8.97
C ALA A 235 -3.07 17.15 9.32
N SER A 236 -2.20 16.66 10.22
CA SER A 236 -1.00 17.38 10.65
C SER A 236 0.12 17.44 9.58
N ILE A 237 0.10 16.55 8.59
CA ILE A 237 1.13 16.51 7.54
C ILE A 237 0.91 17.65 6.54
N LYS A 238 1.90 18.55 6.49
CA LYS A 238 2.04 19.59 5.47
C LYS A 238 2.93 19.07 4.34
N GLN A 239 2.45 19.12 3.11
CA GLN A 239 3.27 18.79 1.93
C GLN A 239 4.28 19.93 1.66
N LYS A 240 5.46 19.58 1.16
CA LYS A 240 6.49 20.54 0.73
C LYS A 240 6.21 21.05 -0.68
#